data_AF-A0A285J0T5-F1
#
_entry.id   AF-A0A285J0T5-F1
#
_cell.length_a   1.000
_cell.length_b   1.000
_cell.length_c   1.000
_cell.angle_alpha   90.00
_cell.angle_beta   90.00
_cell.angle_gamma   90.00
#
_symmetry.space_group_name_H-M   'P 1'
#
loop_
_entity.id
_entity.type
_entity.pdbx_description
1 polymer ?
#
loop_
_entity_poly.entity_id
_entity_poly.type
_entity_poly.pdbx_seq_one_letter_code
_entity_poly.pdbx_strand_id
1 'polypeptide(L)' 'MRDTLRQKIIAVCDKKILAKGETLGLSFYAFFANKNDDPELLMEAASWWIQTHRLDHFEKAQKIKKMVIAGL' A
#
# COMPACT_ATOMS: atom_id res chain seq x y z
N MET A 1 10.04 -7.07 -1.52
CA MET A 1 8.69 -6.87 -2.04
C MET A 1 8.66 -7.22 -3.52
N ARG A 2 7.77 -8.10 -3.96
CA ARG A 2 7.57 -8.47 -5.37
C ARG A 2 7.11 -7.27 -6.21
N ASP A 3 7.46 -7.25 -7.50
CA ASP A 3 7.07 -6.18 -8.43
C ASP A 3 5.55 -6.05 -8.58
N THR A 4 4.82 -7.18 -8.51
CA THR A 4 3.36 -7.20 -8.55
C THR A 4 2.74 -6.42 -7.38
N LEU A 5 3.31 -6.55 -6.17
CA LEU A 5 2.86 -5.78 -5.01
C LEU A 5 3.22 -4.30 -5.16
N ARG A 6 4.44 -3.99 -5.63
CA ARG A 6 4.88 -2.60 -5.88
C ARG A 6 3.94 -1.87 -6.83
N GLN A 7 3.67 -2.47 -7.99
CA GLN A 7 2.79 -1.91 -9.01
C GLN A 7 1.37 -1.72 -8.47
N LYS A 8 0.84 -2.70 -7.73
CA LYS A 8 -0.49 -2.62 -7.10
C LYS A 8 -0.57 -1.46 -6.11
N ILE A 9 0.40 -1.30 -5.22
CA ILE A 9 0.42 -0.21 -4.24
C ILE A 9 0.44 1.15 -4.96
N ILE A 10 1.34 1.33 -5.93
CA ILE A 10 1.47 2.59 -6.69
C ILE A 10 0.15 2.93 -7.39
N ALA A 11 -0.45 1.98 -8.11
CA ALA A 11 -1.70 2.19 -8.84
C ALA A 11 -2.86 2.59 -7.91
N VAL A 12 -2.95 1.96 -6.74
CA VAL A 12 -3.99 2.29 -5.75
C VAL A 12 -3.74 3.67 -5.13
N CYS A 13 -2.49 3.98 -4.75
CA CYS A 13 -2.15 5.29 -4.22
C CYS A 13 -2.48 6.40 -5.23
N ASP A 14 -2.12 6.22 -6.51
CA ASP A 14 -2.42 7.19 -7.56
C ASP A 14 -3.91 7.41 -7.77
N LYS A 15 -4.68 6.33 -7.86
CA LYS A 15 -6.14 6.41 -7.97
C LYS A 15 -6.76 7.15 -6.78
N LYS A 16 -6.27 6.91 -5.56
CA LYS A 16 -6.79 7.52 -4.34
C LYS A 16 -6.39 8.99 -4.21
N ILE A 17 -5.15 9.34 -4.55
CA ILE A 17 -4.67 10.72 -4.58
C ILE A 17 -5.46 11.54 -5.59
N LEU A 18 -5.68 11.02 -6.79
CA LEU A 18 -6.46 11.70 -7.82
C LEU A 18 -7.91 11.95 -7.38
N ALA A 19 -8.51 10.99 -6.67
CA ALA A 19 -9.92 11.07 -6.28
C ALA A 19 -10.18 11.89 -5.00
N LYS A 20 -9.25 11.90 -4.03
CA LYS A 20 -9.48 12.46 -2.69
C LYS A 20 -8.38 13.40 -2.18
N GLY A 21 -7.34 13.64 -2.97
CA GLY A 21 -6.19 14.47 -2.58
C GLY A 21 -5.10 13.72 -1.82
N GLU A 22 -3.97 14.39 -1.63
CA GLU A 22 -2.73 13.79 -1.10
C GLU A 22 -2.77 13.46 0.41
N THR A 23 -3.71 14.04 1.16
CA THR A 23 -3.80 13.92 2.62
C THR A 23 -4.55 12.67 3.08
N LEU A 24 -5.10 11.88 2.16
CA LEU A 24 -5.84 10.67 2.50
C LEU A 24 -4.92 9.62 3.15
N GLY A 25 -5.32 9.18 4.35
CA GLY A 25 -4.73 8.02 5.01
C GLY A 25 -5.23 6.71 4.39
N LEU A 26 -4.31 5.78 4.11
CA LEU A 26 -4.57 4.44 3.62
C LEU A 26 -3.96 3.42 4.59
N SER A 27 -4.64 2.30 4.77
CA SER A 27 -4.06 1.09 5.36
C SER A 27 -3.67 0.12 4.24
N PHE A 28 -2.83 -0.88 4.54
CA PHE A 28 -2.45 -1.88 3.53
C PHE A 28 -3.65 -2.65 2.95
N TYR A 29 -4.76 -2.77 3.71
CA TYR A 29 -5.99 -3.36 3.20
C TYR A 29 -6.58 -2.59 2.02
N ALA A 30 -6.31 -1.29 1.90
CA ALA A 30 -6.82 -0.47 0.79
C ALA A 30 -6.32 -0.95 -0.59
N PHE A 31 -5.27 -1.78 -0.64
CA PHE A 31 -4.73 -2.33 -1.89
C PHE A 31 -5.53 -3.53 -2.41
N PHE A 32 -6.48 -4.06 -1.63
CA PHE A 32 -7.22 -5.28 -1.93
C PHE A 32 -8.72 -4.99 -1.90
N ALA A 33 -9.46 -5.53 -2.88
CA ALA A 33 -10.92 -5.44 -2.90
C ALA A 33 -11.54 -6.43 -1.90
N ASN A 34 -10.97 -7.64 -1.82
CA ASN A 34 -11.31 -8.66 -0.85
C ASN A 34 -10.04 -9.32 -0.29
N LYS A 35 -10.07 -9.70 0.99
CA LYS A 35 -8.97 -10.41 1.68
C LYS A 35 -8.66 -11.79 1.08
N ASN A 36 -9.61 -12.38 0.36
CA ASN A 36 -9.50 -13.73 -0.20
C ASN A 36 -9.05 -13.75 -1.67
N ASP A 37 -8.95 -12.60 -2.35
CA ASP A 37 -8.61 -12.55 -3.79
C ASP A 37 -7.17 -13.03 -4.05
N ASP A 38 -6.25 -12.61 -3.17
CA ASP A 38 -4.83 -12.98 -3.23
C ASP A 38 -4.26 -12.95 -1.80
N PRO A 39 -4.51 -14.02 -1.01
CA PRO A 39 -4.12 -14.05 0.40
C PRO A 39 -2.60 -13.98 0.58
N GLU A 40 -1.81 -14.53 -0.34
CA GLU A 40 -0.35 -14.45 -0.26
C GLU A 40 0.16 -13.02 -0.44
N LEU A 41 -0.37 -12.30 -1.43
CA LEU A 41 -0.02 -10.90 -1.66
C LEU A 41 -0.50 -9.99 -0.51
N LEU A 42 -1.66 -10.30 0.09
CA LEU A 42 -2.13 -9.62 1.30
C LEU A 42 -1.17 -9.81 2.47
N MET A 43 -0.72 -11.04 2.72
CA MET A 43 0.21 -11.34 3.81
C MET A 43 1.59 -10.69 3.57
N GLU A 44 2.06 -10.65 2.33
CA GLU A 44 3.29 -9.90 1.98
C GLU A 44 3.12 -8.41 2.27
N ALA A 45 2.01 -7.80 1.85
CA ALA A 45 1.71 -6.40 2.12
C ALA A 45 1.66 -6.11 3.62
N ALA A 46 1.03 -7.00 4.40
CA ALA A 46 0.95 -6.89 5.86
C ALA A 46 2.34 -7.00 6.52
N SER A 47 3.18 -7.95 6.09
CA SER A 47 4.54 -8.10 6.63
C SER A 47 5.43 -6.89 6.30
N TRP A 48 5.36 -6.39 5.06
CA TRP A 48 6.05 -5.16 4.68
C TRP A 48 5.60 -3.95 5.52
N TRP A 49 4.29 -3.82 5.72
CA TRP A 49 3.70 -2.69 6.44
C TRP A 49 3.99 -2.73 7.94
N ILE A 50 3.67 -3.84 8.60
CA ILE A 50 3.62 -3.97 10.06
C ILE A 50 5.00 -4.35 10.61
N GLN A 51 5.67 -5.34 10.00
CA GLN A 51 6.91 -5.89 10.56
C GLN A 51 8.15 -5.14 10.06
N THR A 52 8.22 -4.92 8.74
CA THR A 52 9.42 -4.34 8.11
C THR A 52 9.51 -2.84 8.40
N HIS A 53 8.46 -2.09 8.05
CA HIS A 53 8.46 -0.63 8.15
C HIS A 53 7.71 -0.08 9.37
N ARG A 54 6.97 -0.92 10.10
CA ARG A 54 6.24 -0.58 11.34
C ARG A 54 5.41 0.69 11.19
N LEU A 55 4.72 0.77 10.06
CA LEU A 55 3.87 1.90 9.72
C LEU A 55 2.63 1.94 10.63
N ASP A 56 2.09 3.14 10.82
CA ASP A 56 0.83 3.32 11.55
C ASP A 56 -0.34 2.60 10.85
N HIS A 57 -1.45 2.45 11.56
CA HIS A 57 -2.65 1.81 10.99
C HIS A 57 -3.12 2.50 9.70
N PHE A 58 -2.93 3.83 9.62
CA PHE A 58 -3.11 4.61 8.41
C PHE A 58 -1.88 5.47 8.12
N GLU A 59 -1.46 5.48 6.86
CA GLU A 59 -0.39 6.31 6.35
C GLU A 59 -0.84 7.14 5.15
N LYS A 60 -0.26 8.32 4.97
CA LYS A 60 -0.61 9.16 3.81
C LYS A 60 -0.29 8.43 2.50
N ALA A 61 -1.22 8.43 1.56
CA ALA A 61 -1.05 7.80 0.24
C ALA A 61 0.26 8.24 -0.46
N GLN A 62 0.61 9.52 -0.35
CA GLN A 62 1.84 10.06 -0.93
C GLN A 62 3.11 9.50 -0.25
N LYS A 63 3.09 9.29 1.08
CA LYS A 63 4.22 8.71 1.83
C LYS A 63 4.46 7.26 1.39
N ILE A 64 3.40 6.46 1.35
CA ILE A 64 3.44 5.06 0.91
C ILE A 64 4.03 4.97 -0.51
N LYS A 65 3.49 5.75 -1.45
CA LYS A 65 3.96 5.77 -2.84
C LYS A 65 5.46 6.10 -2.94
N LYS A 66 5.91 7.13 -2.21
CA LYS A 66 7.34 7.53 -2.17
C LYS A 66 8.23 6.41 -1.66
N MET A 67 7.82 5.69 -0.61
CA MET A 67 8.58 4.55 -0.07
C MET A 67 8.73 3.44 -1.11
N VAL A 68 7.64 3.06 -1.78
CA VAL A 68 7.67 1.99 -2.79
C VAL A 68 8.53 2.38 -4.00
N ILE A 69 8.46 3.63 -4.47
CA ILE A 69 9.30 4.15 -5.57
C ILE A 69 10.78 4.17 -5.17
N ALA A 70 11.09 4.50 -3.92
CA ALA A 70 12.45 4.45 -3.37
C ALA A 70 12.98 3.02 -3.17
N GLY A 71 12.16 2.01 -3.48
CA GLY A 71 12.54 0.60 -3.40
C GLY A 71 12.46 -0.01 -2.01
N LEU A 72 11.85 0.68 -1.05
CA LEU A 72 11.63 0.20 0.32
C LEU A 72 10.57 -0.90 0.39
#